data_AF-A0A3D4YRY0-F1
#
_entry.id   AF-A0A3D4YRY0-F1
#
_cell.length_a   1.000
_cell.length_b   1.000
_cell.length_c   1.000
_cell.angle_alpha   90.00
_cell.angle_beta   90.00
_cell.angle_gamma   90.00
#
_symmetry.space_group_name_H-M   'P 1'
#
loop_
_entity.id
_entity.type
_entity.pdbx_description
1 polymer ?
#
loop_
_entity_poly.entity_id
_entity_poly.type
_entity_poly.pdbx_seq_one_letter_code
_entity_poly.pdbx_strand_id
1 'polypeptide(L)'
;DFGTVLALGIIFANFNGWLALFVGVTAIVLWYLPRLTRFVIRTVGHRISEPEVKFVFLILFLLGGLAKVAQSEAVLPAYLVGLVIAGVFVNDRILMDRMRSIAFSILTPFYFIKAGLYVSLPAVATGALLIAAFLAVKMISK
;
A
#
# COMPACT_ATOMS: atom_id res chain seq x y z
N ASP A 1 8.02 4.87 8.46
CA ASP A 1 7.23 4.99 7.22
C ASP A 1 5.77 5.37 7.42
N PHE A 2 5.04 4.82 8.39
CA PHE A 2 3.62 5.21 8.59
C PHE A 2 3.46 6.70 8.93
N GLY A 3 4.29 7.25 9.82
CA GLY A 3 4.24 8.67 10.20
C GLY A 3 4.57 9.62 9.05
N THR A 4 5.47 9.24 8.14
CA THR A 4 5.81 10.04 6.96
C THR A 4 4.70 10.00 5.92
N VAL A 5 4.06 8.84 5.71
CA VAL A 5 2.91 8.67 4.80
C VAL A 5 1.67 9.41 5.34
N LEU A 6 1.47 9.43 6.66
CA LEU A 6 0.45 10.28 7.30
C LEU A 6 0.75 11.77 7.10
N ALA A 7 2.00 12.19 7.31
CA ALA A 7 2.39 13.58 7.09
C ALA A 7 2.20 13.99 5.63
N LEU A 8 2.62 13.17 4.66
CA LEU A 8 2.37 13.38 3.23
C LEU A 8 0.88 13.46 2.92
N GLY A 9 0.07 12.55 3.47
CA GLY A 9 -1.38 12.59 3.29
C GLY A 9 -2.05 13.83 3.86
N ILE A 10 -1.58 14.36 5.00
CA ILE A 10 -2.11 15.59 5.60
C ILE A 10 -1.62 16.83 4.85
N ILE A 11 -0.36 16.84 4.40
CA ILE A 11 0.27 17.99 3.72
C ILE A 11 -0.23 18.14 2.27
N PHE A 12 -0.49 17.03 1.58
CA PHE A 12 -1.02 17.03 0.20
C PHE A 12 -2.56 16.91 0.15
N ALA A 13 -3.24 16.83 1.30
CA ALA A 13 -4.69 16.87 1.36
C ALA A 13 -5.21 18.27 0.96
N ASN A 14 -5.73 18.38 -0.26
CA ASN A 14 -6.64 19.47 -0.57
C ASN A 14 -7.94 19.23 0.21
N PHE A 15 -8.28 20.14 1.13
CA PHE A 15 -9.52 20.12 1.90
C PHE A 15 -10.74 20.35 0.98
N ASN A 16 -11.16 19.29 0.30
CA ASN A 16 -12.29 19.26 -0.61
C ASN A 16 -13.31 18.21 -0.10
N GLY A 17 -14.60 18.33 -0.46
CA GLY A 17 -15.65 17.38 -0.03
C GLY A 17 -15.34 15.91 -0.38
N TRP A 18 -14.53 15.69 -1.41
CA TRP A 18 -13.99 14.39 -1.80
C TRP A 18 -13.05 13.76 -0.76
N LEU A 19 -12.29 14.57 -0.02
CA LEU A 19 -11.41 14.09 1.04
C LEU A 19 -12.25 13.59 2.24
N ALA A 20 -13.28 14.33 2.62
CA ALA A 20 -14.20 13.91 3.68
C ALA A 20 -14.91 12.59 3.31
N LEU A 21 -15.37 12.48 2.05
CA LEU A 21 -15.91 11.24 1.51
C LEU A 21 -14.88 10.10 1.56
N PHE A 22 -13.65 10.35 1.12
CA PHE A 22 -12.57 9.36 1.14
C PHE A 22 -12.27 8.86 2.55
N VAL A 23 -12.16 9.75 3.53
CA VAL A 23 -11.93 9.39 4.94
C VAL A 23 -13.11 8.58 5.48
N GLY A 24 -14.35 9.02 5.23
CA GLY A 24 -15.56 8.31 5.68
C GLY A 24 -15.67 6.90 5.08
N VAL A 25 -15.50 6.77 3.76
CA VAL A 25 -15.54 5.47 3.07
C VAL A 25 -14.41 4.57 3.54
N THR A 26 -13.18 5.11 3.68
CA THR A 26 -12.04 4.34 4.18
C THR A 26 -12.31 3.82 5.60
N ALA A 27 -12.84 4.66 6.50
CA ALA A 27 -13.17 4.25 7.86
C ALA A 27 -14.23 3.14 7.89
N ILE A 28 -15.30 3.26 7.10
CA ILE A 28 -16.36 2.25 6.99
C ILE A 28 -15.77 0.95 6.44
N VAL A 29 -15.02 1.01 5.34
CA VAL A 29 -14.39 -0.17 4.75
C VAL A 29 -13.51 -0.86 5.78
N LEU A 30 -12.59 -0.13 6.43
CA LEU A 30 -11.69 -0.68 7.44
C LEU A 30 -12.44 -1.33 8.62
N TRP A 31 -13.59 -0.79 9.03
CA TRP A 31 -14.40 -1.38 10.11
C TRP A 31 -14.96 -2.76 9.73
N TYR A 32 -15.49 -2.89 8.51
CA TYR A 32 -16.10 -4.15 8.05
C TYR A 32 -15.08 -5.14 7.47
N LEU A 33 -13.90 -4.66 7.08
CA LEU A 33 -12.87 -5.39 6.37
C LEU A 33 -12.44 -6.71 7.05
N PRO A 34 -12.10 -6.77 8.36
CA PRO A 34 -11.68 -8.03 8.98
C PRO A 34 -12.78 -9.08 8.94
N ARG A 35 -14.03 -8.66 9.13
CA ARG A 35 -15.19 -9.57 9.17
C ARG A 35 -15.49 -10.09 7.77
N LEU A 36 -15.43 -9.22 6.77
CA LEU A 36 -15.68 -9.59 5.39
C LEU A 36 -14.57 -10.48 4.83
N THR A 37 -13.29 -10.18 5.10
CA THR A 37 -12.16 -11.03 4.70
C THR A 37 -12.27 -12.43 5.33
N ARG A 38 -12.58 -12.53 6.63
CA ARG A 38 -12.81 -13.85 7.27
C ARG A 38 -13.98 -14.60 6.65
N PHE A 39 -15.06 -13.91 6.29
CA PHE A 39 -16.22 -14.51 5.64
C PHE A 39 -15.88 -15.04 4.25
N VAL A 40 -15.15 -14.27 3.44
CA VAL A 40 -14.72 -14.68 2.09
C VAL A 40 -13.82 -15.91 2.16
N ILE A 41 -12.85 -15.93 3.09
CA ILE A 41 -11.95 -17.07 3.29
C ILE A 41 -12.75 -18.32 3.72
N ARG A 42 -13.71 -18.19 4.64
CA ARG A 42 -14.52 -19.33 5.11
C ARG A 42 -15.47 -19.89 4.05
N THR A 43 -16.11 -19.03 3.27
CA THR A 43 -17.18 -19.44 2.34
C THR A 43 -16.63 -19.88 0.99
N VAL A 44 -15.58 -19.23 0.50
CA VAL A 44 -15.08 -19.41 -0.88
C VAL A 44 -13.56 -19.61 -0.95
N GLY A 45 -12.86 -19.60 0.19
CA GLY A 45 -11.41 -19.79 0.23
C GLY A 45 -10.98 -21.15 -0.33
N HIS A 46 -9.68 -21.27 -0.64
CA HIS A 46 -9.04 -22.50 -1.12
C HIS A 46 -9.53 -23.06 -2.46
N ARG A 47 -10.34 -22.31 -3.22
CA ARG A 47 -10.66 -22.67 -4.62
C ARG A 47 -9.55 -22.24 -5.57
N ILE A 48 -9.44 -22.94 -6.72
CA ILE A 48 -8.46 -22.70 -7.79
C ILE A 48 -8.42 -21.22 -8.22
N SER A 49 -9.54 -20.52 -8.12
CA SER A 49 -9.67 -19.11 -8.52
C SER A 49 -9.09 -18.08 -7.54
N GLU A 50 -8.54 -18.50 -6.39
CA GLU A 50 -7.96 -17.64 -5.33
C GLU A 50 -8.80 -16.37 -5.02
N PRO A 51 -10.09 -16.53 -4.69
CA PRO A 51 -11.04 -15.40 -4.59
C PRO A 51 -10.69 -14.43 -3.46
N GLU A 52 -10.07 -14.92 -2.39
CA GLU A 52 -9.48 -14.16 -1.28
C GLU A 52 -8.46 -13.09 -1.74
N VAL A 53 -7.54 -13.45 -2.63
CA VAL A 53 -6.53 -12.53 -3.16
C VAL A 53 -7.20 -11.47 -4.03
N LYS A 54 -8.12 -11.90 -4.90
CA LYS A 54 -8.89 -10.99 -5.78
C LYS A 54 -9.73 -10.00 -4.98
N PHE A 55 -10.31 -10.43 -3.88
CA PHE A 55 -11.08 -9.59 -2.98
C PHE A 55 -10.22 -8.50 -2.31
N VAL A 56 -9.03 -8.86 -1.81
CA VAL A 56 -8.09 -7.88 -1.24
C VAL A 56 -7.66 -6.87 -2.32
N PHE A 57 -7.30 -7.33 -3.51
CA PHE A 57 -6.99 -6.44 -4.63
C PHE A 57 -8.16 -5.53 -5.02
N LEU A 58 -9.39 -6.05 -5.04
CA LEU A 58 -10.58 -5.26 -5.32
C LEU A 58 -10.72 -4.08 -4.35
N ILE A 59 -10.55 -4.33 -3.04
CA ILE A 59 -10.60 -3.28 -2.02
C ILE A 59 -9.45 -2.29 -2.17
N LEU A 60 -8.23 -2.79 -2.42
CA LEU A 60 -7.06 -1.94 -2.65
C LEU A 60 -7.24 -1.03 -3.87
N PHE A 61 -7.80 -1.56 -4.97
CA PHE A 61 -8.11 -0.77 -6.15
C PHE A 61 -9.26 0.21 -5.94
N LEU A 62 -10.31 -0.18 -5.20
CA LEU A 62 -11.43 0.70 -4.88
C LEU A 62 -10.97 1.89 -4.03
N LEU A 63 -10.27 1.62 -2.93
CA LEU A 63 -9.76 2.66 -2.04
C LEU A 63 -8.64 3.48 -2.70
N GLY A 64 -7.77 2.86 -3.49
CA GLY A 64 -6.73 3.55 -4.25
C GLY A 64 -7.31 4.46 -5.34
N GLY A 65 -8.36 4.02 -6.02
CA GLY A 65 -9.12 4.82 -6.98
C GLY A 65 -9.78 6.01 -6.30
N LEU A 66 -10.44 5.79 -5.17
CA LEU A 66 -11.07 6.86 -4.39
C LEU A 66 -10.04 7.86 -3.85
N ALA A 67 -8.88 7.38 -3.38
CA ALA A 67 -7.77 8.23 -2.96
C ALA A 67 -7.29 9.13 -4.09
N LYS A 68 -7.13 8.60 -5.31
CA LYS A 68 -6.74 9.38 -6.49
C LYS A 68 -7.76 10.46 -6.84
N VAL A 69 -9.05 10.15 -6.75
CA VAL A 69 -10.14 11.13 -6.97
C VAL A 69 -10.11 12.23 -5.89
N ALA A 70 -9.85 11.85 -4.64
CA ALA A 70 -9.72 12.77 -3.52
C ALA A 70 -8.38 13.54 -3.48
N GLN A 71 -7.51 13.38 -4.48
CA GLN A 71 -6.15 13.93 -4.48
C GLN A 71 -5.32 13.53 -3.25
N SER A 72 -5.65 12.39 -2.65
CA SER A 72 -4.94 11.79 -1.51
C SER A 72 -3.97 10.72 -1.99
N GLU A 73 -2.90 10.49 -1.24
CA GLU A 73 -1.97 9.41 -1.53
C GLU A 73 -2.66 8.05 -1.38
N ALA A 74 -2.66 7.26 -2.47
CA ALA A 74 -3.25 5.92 -2.48
C ALA A 74 -2.50 4.91 -1.57
N VAL A 75 -1.31 5.27 -1.09
CA VAL A 75 -0.50 4.45 -0.19
C VAL A 75 -1.10 4.40 1.21
N LEU A 76 -1.71 5.48 1.68
CA LEU A 76 -2.36 5.57 3.00
C LEU A 76 -3.42 4.49 3.24
N PRO A 77 -4.50 4.40 2.43
CA PRO A 77 -5.56 3.43 2.66
C PRO A 77 -5.04 2.00 2.49
N ALA A 78 -4.09 1.76 1.59
CA ALA A 78 -3.47 0.46 1.41
C ALA A 78 -2.72 0.00 2.68
N TYR A 79 -2.01 0.91 3.34
CA TYR A 79 -1.32 0.62 4.60
C TYR A 79 -2.30 0.29 5.73
N LEU A 80 -3.37 1.09 5.85
CA LEU A 80 -4.42 0.85 6.86
C LEU A 80 -5.14 -0.49 6.64
N VAL A 81 -5.46 -0.81 5.39
CA VAL A 81 -6.01 -2.12 5.00
C VAL A 81 -5.09 -3.24 5.46
N GLY A 82 -3.79 -3.13 5.17
CA GLY A 82 -2.80 -4.11 5.59
C GLY A 82 -2.74 -4.28 7.12
N LEU A 83 -2.75 -3.18 7.87
CA LEU A 83 -2.71 -3.19 9.34
C LEU A 83 -3.95 -3.88 9.94
N VAL A 84 -5.12 -3.58 9.40
CA VAL A 84 -6.41 -4.11 9.88
C VAL A 84 -6.58 -5.59 9.50
N ILE A 85 -6.11 -6.01 8.33
CA ILE A 85 -6.18 -7.41 7.87
C ILE A 85 -5.03 -8.26 8.43
N ALA A 86 -3.96 -7.66 8.97
CA ALA A 86 -2.79 -8.41 9.45
C ALA A 86 -3.15 -9.58 10.38
N GLY A 87 -4.09 -9.38 11.32
CA GLY A 87 -4.55 -10.45 12.21
C GLY A 87 -5.28 -11.60 11.49
N VAL A 88 -5.88 -11.36 10.31
CA VAL A 88 -6.48 -12.40 9.46
C VAL A 88 -5.39 -13.16 8.70
N PHE A 89 -4.39 -12.45 8.15
CA PHE A 89 -3.25 -13.09 7.45
C PHE A 89 -2.38 -13.95 8.36
N VAL A 90 -2.26 -13.62 9.65
CA VAL A 90 -1.54 -14.48 10.62
C VAL A 90 -2.20 -15.85 10.76
N ASN A 91 -3.53 -15.90 10.64
CA ASN A 91 -4.29 -17.15 10.71
C ASN A 91 -4.26 -17.95 9.38
N ASP A 92 -3.98 -17.29 8.25
CA ASP A 92 -3.94 -17.91 6.92
C ASP A 92 -2.64 -17.55 6.17
N ARG A 93 -1.61 -18.37 6.35
CA ARG A 93 -0.29 -18.15 5.75
C ARG A 93 -0.29 -18.28 4.22
N ILE A 94 -1.21 -19.08 3.66
CA ILE A 94 -1.28 -19.30 2.21
C ILE A 94 -1.64 -17.98 1.52
N LEU A 95 -2.63 -17.26 2.05
CA LEU A 95 -3.03 -15.96 1.55
C LEU A 95 -1.88 -14.93 1.62
N MET A 96 -1.14 -14.91 2.73
CA MET A 96 0.02 -14.04 2.90
C MET A 96 1.11 -14.33 1.85
N ASP A 97 1.45 -15.60 1.65
CA ASP A 97 2.51 -16.00 0.72
C ASP A 97 2.12 -15.74 -0.73
N ARG A 98 0.85 -15.97 -1.11
CA ARG A 98 0.31 -15.60 -2.43
C ARG A 98 0.41 -14.10 -2.69
N MET A 99 -0.03 -13.28 -1.73
CA MET A 99 0.02 -11.83 -1.82
C MET A 99 1.45 -11.32 -2.00
N ARG A 100 2.38 -11.87 -1.21
CA ARG A 100 3.80 -11.56 -1.29
C ARG A 100 4.41 -12.00 -2.62
N SER A 101 4.06 -13.19 -3.10
CA SER A 101 4.53 -13.72 -4.39
C SER A 101 4.09 -12.82 -5.54
N ILE A 102 2.82 -12.41 -5.61
CA ILE A 102 2.32 -11.48 -6.63
C ILE A 102 3.01 -10.12 -6.54
N ALA A 103 3.18 -9.60 -5.32
CA ALA A 103 3.86 -8.34 -5.11
C ALA A 103 5.32 -8.36 -5.59
N PHE A 104 6.08 -9.43 -5.30
CA PHE A 104 7.48 -9.52 -5.70
C PHE A 104 7.70 -9.95 -7.16
N SER A 105 6.84 -10.81 -7.71
CA SER A 105 6.99 -11.30 -9.09
C SER A 105 6.56 -10.27 -10.13
N ILE A 106 5.54 -9.46 -9.82
CA ILE A 106 4.93 -8.53 -10.78
C ILE A 106 5.12 -7.09 -10.30
N LEU A 107 4.52 -6.71 -9.18
CA LEU A 107 4.42 -5.29 -8.80
C LEU A 107 5.78 -4.64 -8.53
N THR A 108 6.69 -5.37 -7.89
CA THR A 108 8.01 -4.86 -7.48
C THR A 108 8.91 -4.55 -8.69
N PRO A 109 9.06 -5.46 -9.68
CA PRO A 109 9.76 -5.14 -10.92
C PRO A 109 9.19 -3.90 -11.64
N PHE A 110 7.87 -3.82 -11.84
CA PHE A 110 7.26 -2.66 -12.51
C PHE A 110 7.47 -1.36 -11.74
N TYR A 111 7.35 -1.40 -10.41
CA TYR A 111 7.63 -0.27 -9.55
C TYR A 111 9.08 0.20 -9.72
N PHE A 112 10.05 -0.71 -9.66
CA PHE A 112 11.46 -0.35 -9.78
C PHE A 112 11.84 0.12 -11.18
N ILE A 113 11.26 -0.43 -12.23
CA ILE A 113 11.46 0.07 -13.60
C ILE A 113 10.97 1.51 -13.70
N LYS A 114 9.74 1.79 -13.27
CA LYS A 114 9.18 3.15 -13.31
C LYS A 114 10.00 4.12 -12.46
N ALA A 115 10.32 3.74 -11.22
CA ALA A 115 11.10 4.57 -10.31
C ALA A 115 12.52 4.82 -10.85
N GLY A 116 13.18 3.80 -11.39
CA GLY A 116 14.51 3.90 -11.98
C GLY A 116 14.53 4.79 -13.21
N LEU A 117 13.49 4.77 -14.05
CA LEU A 117 13.38 5.65 -15.21
C LEU A 117 13.24 7.13 -14.86
N TYR A 118 12.76 7.48 -13.66
CA TYR A 118 12.72 8.87 -13.19
C TYR A 118 14.06 9.36 -12.64
N VAL A 119 15.04 8.47 -12.43
CA VAL A 119 16.36 8.83 -11.90
C VAL A 119 17.30 9.16 -13.06
N SER A 120 17.87 10.36 -13.06
CA SER A 120 18.86 10.75 -14.06
C SER A 120 20.26 10.27 -13.66
N LEU A 121 20.89 9.47 -14.54
CA LEU A 121 22.25 8.95 -14.30
C LEU A 121 23.29 10.06 -14.05
N PRO A 122 23.25 11.22 -14.76
CA PRO A 122 24.17 12.32 -14.46
C PRO A 122 23.99 12.90 -13.06
N ALA A 123 22.76 13.02 -12.56
CA ALA A 123 22.51 13.54 -11.20
C ALA A 123 22.97 12.56 -10.12
N VAL A 124 22.90 11.25 -10.40
CA VAL A 124 23.47 10.23 -9.50
C VAL A 124 24.99 10.37 -9.42
N ALA A 125 25.65 10.59 -10.56
CA ALA A 125 27.11 10.76 -10.61
C ALA A 125 27.56 12.03 -9.87
N THR A 126 26.91 13.17 -10.11
CA THR A 126 27.25 14.44 -9.43
C THR A 126 26.86 14.44 -7.96
N GLY A 127 25.79 13.74 -7.60
CA GLY A 127 25.30 13.60 -6.22
C GLY A 127 25.96 12.47 -5.41
N ALA A 128 26.90 11.71 -5.96
CA ALA A 128 27.43 10.49 -5.34
C ALA A 128 27.96 10.73 -3.90
N LEU A 129 28.64 11.85 -3.67
CA LEU A 129 29.15 12.22 -2.35
C LEU A 129 28.03 12.55 -1.35
N LEU A 130 26.97 13.24 -1.79
CA LEU A 130 25.78 13.49 -0.97
C LEU A 130 25.02 12.21 -0.66
N ILE A 131 24.88 11.31 -1.64
CA ILE A 131 24.24 10.00 -1.46
C ILE A 131 25.01 9.19 -0.41
N ALA A 132 26.34 9.14 -0.50
CA ALA A 132 27.18 8.45 0.48
C ALA A 132 27.06 9.07 1.88
N ALA A 133 27.05 10.40 1.99
CA ALA A 133 26.86 11.09 3.26
C ALA A 133 25.50 10.80 3.89
N PHE A 134 24.40 10.88 3.13
CA PHE A 134 23.06 10.53 3.62
C PHE A 134 22.95 9.05 4.01
N LEU A 135 23.61 8.16 3.27
CA LEU A 135 23.66 6.74 3.61
C LEU A 135 24.36 6.52 4.95
N ALA A 136 25.50 7.18 5.18
CA ALA A 136 26.23 7.09 6.43
C ALA A 136 25.39 7.60 7.62
N VAL A 137 24.72 8.76 7.46
CA VAL A 137 23.79 9.29 8.48
C VAL A 137 22.67 8.29 8.77
N LYS A 138 22.08 7.70 7.74
CA LYS A 138 21.03 6.68 7.89
C LYS A 138 21.53 5.44 8.61
N MET A 139 22.76 5.00 8.37
CA MET A 139 23.34 3.85 9.06
C MET A 139 23.62 4.13 10.54
N ILE A 140 24.00 5.36 10.89
CA ILE A 140 24.26 5.77 12.27
C ILE A 140 22.95 5.97 13.05
N SER A 141 21.89 6.43 12.36
CA SER A 141 20.57 6.70 12.98
C SER A 141 19.66 5.47 13.10
N LYS A 142 20.16 4.29 12.73
CA LYS A 142 19.41 3.03 12.73
C LYS A 142 19.82 2.17 13.93
#